data_AF-A0A7C3AQ70-F1
#
_entry.id   AF-A0A7C3AQ70-F1
#
_cell.length_a   1.000
_cell.length_b   1.000
_cell.length_c   1.000
_cell.angle_alpha   90.00
_cell.angle_beta   90.00
_cell.angle_gamma   90.00
#
_symmetry.space_group_name_H-M   'P 1'
#
loop_
_entity.id
_entity.type
_entity.pdbx_description
1 polymer ?
#
loop_
_entity_poly.entity_id
_entity_poly.type
_entity_poly.pdbx_seq_one_letter_code
_entity_poly.pdbx_strand_id
1 'polypeptide(L)'
;MWKWSLFLLVAVLVTVSLLPVQQAASAPFASPAFEQLWSAQKGARIDPWGSTPLAWRVEPYANAPGGRRLVQYFDRGRMELQSRGGAGNQDVTQGLLAWEMTTGQVALGDALTRPLAPPVMSIDGGDPDPGVPTYA
;
A
#
# COMPACT_ATOMS: atom_id res chain seq x y z
N MET A 1 -7.98 42.52 -27.42
CA MET A 1 -7.16 41.80 -26.42
C MET A 1 -7.73 40.41 -26.11
N TRP A 2 -9.04 40.25 -25.82
CA TRP A 2 -9.71 38.94 -25.61
C TRP A 2 -9.37 37.85 -26.63
N LYS A 3 -9.41 38.15 -27.94
CA LYS A 3 -9.20 37.15 -29.01
C LYS A 3 -7.82 36.48 -28.94
N TRP A 4 -6.80 37.23 -28.51
CA TRP A 4 -5.45 36.72 -28.32
C TRP A 4 -5.34 35.86 -27.07
N SER A 5 -6.03 36.24 -25.99
CA SER A 5 -6.16 35.42 -24.78
C SER A 5 -6.88 34.09 -25.06
N LEU A 6 -7.92 34.10 -25.89
CA LEU A 6 -8.65 32.88 -26.29
C LEU A 6 -7.77 31.96 -27.13
N PHE A 7 -7.00 32.51 -28.08
CA PHE A 7 -6.06 31.74 -28.89
C PHE A 7 -4.95 31.11 -28.03
N LEU A 8 -4.38 31.86 -27.09
CA LEU A 8 -3.39 31.34 -26.16
C LEU A 8 -3.96 30.22 -25.27
N LEU A 9 -5.19 30.38 -24.77
CA LEU A 9 -5.84 29.39 -23.93
C LEU A 9 -6.11 28.08 -24.69
N VAL A 10 -6.59 28.17 -25.94
CA VAL A 10 -6.78 26.99 -26.80
C VAL A 10 -5.44 26.34 -27.14
N ALA A 11 -4.42 27.13 -27.47
CA ALA A 11 -3.09 26.59 -27.74
C ALA A 11 -2.53 25.84 -26.51
N VAL A 12 -2.66 26.39 -25.30
CA VAL A 12 -2.25 25.73 -24.05
C VAL A 12 -3.03 24.43 -23.83
N LEU A 13 -4.36 24.43 -23.99
CA LEU A 13 -5.17 23.21 -23.81
C LEU A 13 -4.82 22.11 -24.81
N VAL A 14 -4.55 22.46 -26.06
CA VAL A 14 -4.10 21.50 -27.09
C VAL A 14 -2.71 20.96 -26.72
N THR A 15 -1.80 21.83 -26.29
CA THR A 15 -0.45 21.43 -25.90
C THR A 15 -0.48 20.49 -24.68
N VAL A 16 -1.32 20.78 -23.68
CA VAL A 16 -1.50 19.95 -22.47
C VAL A 16 -2.13 18.59 -22.83
N SER A 17 -3.10 18.56 -23.75
CA SER A 17 -3.73 17.31 -24.19
C SER A 17 -2.79 16.36 -24.94
N LEU A 18 -1.67 16.88 -25.45
CA LEU A 18 -0.64 16.09 -26.15
C LEU A 18 0.48 15.59 -25.24
N LEU A 19 0.47 15.96 -23.96
CA LEU A 19 1.47 15.48 -23.01
C LEU A 19 1.25 13.98 -22.75
N PRO A 20 2.32 13.16 -22.80
CA PRO A 20 2.21 11.74 -22.46
C PRO A 20 1.83 11.60 -20.99
N VAL A 21 0.73 10.88 -20.71
CA VAL A 21 0.39 10.47 -19.36
C VAL A 21 1.34 9.36 -18.95
N GLN A 22 2.36 9.68 -18.17
CA GLN A 22 3.18 8.67 -17.51
C GLN A 22 2.38 8.05 -16.37
N GLN A 23 2.04 6.77 -16.51
CA GLN A 23 1.53 5.99 -15.39
C GLN A 23 2.64 5.86 -14.35
N ALA A 24 2.30 6.07 -13.08
CA ALA A 24 3.23 5.81 -11.99
C ALA A 24 3.63 4.33 -12.03
N ALA A 25 4.94 4.06 -12.03
CA ALA A 25 5.45 2.71 -11.90
C ALA A 25 5.03 2.17 -10.53
N SER A 26 4.66 0.88 -10.48
CA SER A 26 4.41 0.19 -9.21
C SER A 26 5.69 0.20 -8.36
N ALA A 27 5.52 0.09 -7.04
CA ALA A 27 6.67 -0.02 -6.15
C ALA A 27 7.48 -1.29 -6.49
N PRO A 28 8.81 -1.29 -6.37
CA PRO A 28 9.55 -2.55 -6.45
C PRO A 28 9.20 -3.45 -5.25
N PHE A 29 9.36 -4.77 -5.41
CA PHE A 29 9.36 -5.68 -4.27
C PHE A 29 10.54 -5.35 -3.36
N ALA A 30 10.28 -5.13 -2.08
CA ALA A 30 11.31 -4.79 -1.12
C ALA A 30 12.23 -5.96 -0.73
N SER A 31 11.81 -7.19 -1.02
CA SER A 31 12.62 -8.40 -0.84
C SER A 31 12.25 -9.49 -1.84
N PRO A 32 13.20 -10.38 -2.23
CA PRO A 32 12.90 -11.54 -3.06
C PRO A 32 11.89 -12.50 -2.41
N ALA A 33 11.86 -12.58 -1.07
CA ALA A 33 10.93 -13.42 -0.35
C ALA A 33 9.46 -12.95 -0.53
N PHE A 34 9.24 -11.64 -0.59
CA PHE A 34 7.91 -11.09 -0.90
C PHE A 34 7.48 -11.42 -2.33
N GLU A 35 8.39 -11.26 -3.30
CA GLU A 35 8.11 -11.58 -4.70
C GLU A 35 7.78 -13.06 -4.88
N GLN A 36 8.50 -13.94 -4.19
CA GLN A 36 8.27 -15.38 -4.22
C GLN A 36 6.89 -15.74 -3.68
N LEU A 37 6.50 -15.20 -2.51
CA LEU A 37 5.18 -15.46 -1.93
C LEU A 37 4.06 -14.88 -2.81
N TRP A 38 4.24 -13.65 -3.29
CA TRP A 38 3.28 -13.00 -4.18
C TRP A 38 3.06 -13.81 -5.47
N SER A 39 4.15 -14.22 -6.12
CA SER A 39 4.09 -14.98 -7.37
C SER A 39 3.40 -16.33 -7.19
N ALA A 40 3.53 -16.94 -6.03
CA ALA A 40 2.88 -18.21 -5.70
C ALA A 40 1.38 -18.08 -5.41
N GLN A 41 0.90 -16.89 -5.00
CA GLN A 41 -0.47 -16.70 -4.51
C GLN A 41 -1.33 -15.79 -5.40
N LYS A 42 -0.72 -15.01 -6.30
CA LYS A 42 -1.45 -14.12 -7.22
C LYS A 42 -2.48 -14.88 -8.05
N GLY A 43 -3.62 -14.25 -8.30
CA GLY A 43 -4.70 -14.84 -9.13
C GLY A 43 -5.48 -15.98 -8.45
N ALA A 44 -5.29 -16.21 -7.15
CA ALA A 44 -6.20 -17.05 -6.37
C ALA A 44 -7.61 -16.46 -6.36
N ARG A 45 -8.63 -17.31 -6.10
CA ARG A 45 -10.04 -16.86 -6.02
C ARG A 45 -10.23 -15.70 -5.03
N ILE A 46 -9.47 -15.71 -3.94
CA ILE A 46 -9.32 -14.60 -3.01
C ILE A 46 -7.88 -14.11 -3.15
N ASP A 47 -7.69 -13.02 -3.89
CA ASP A 47 -6.39 -12.39 -4.09
C ASP A 47 -6.31 -11.10 -3.27
N PRO A 48 -5.59 -11.11 -2.14
CA PRO A 48 -5.39 -9.91 -1.34
C PRO A 48 -4.24 -9.04 -1.86
N TRP A 49 -3.51 -9.50 -2.88
CA TRP A 49 -2.27 -8.87 -3.33
C TRP A 49 -2.45 -7.96 -4.55
N GLY A 50 -3.36 -8.34 -5.44
CA GLY A 50 -3.57 -7.61 -6.68
C GLY A 50 -2.42 -7.77 -7.69
N SER A 51 -2.46 -6.97 -8.75
CA SER A 51 -1.55 -7.11 -9.90
C SER A 51 -0.13 -6.65 -9.65
N THR A 52 0.08 -5.71 -8.71
CA THR A 52 1.39 -5.15 -8.39
C THR A 52 1.46 -4.67 -6.93
N PRO A 53 2.65 -4.67 -6.31
CA PRO A 53 2.87 -4.04 -5.01
C PRO A 53 2.66 -2.52 -5.05
N LEU A 54 2.16 -1.96 -3.94
CA LEU A 54 1.83 -0.53 -3.83
C LEU A 54 2.95 0.29 -3.19
N ALA A 55 3.47 -0.15 -2.05
CA ALA A 55 4.51 0.57 -1.31
C ALA A 55 5.23 -0.36 -0.33
N TRP A 56 6.45 -0.01 0.07
CA TRP A 56 7.15 -0.70 1.15
C TRP A 56 7.68 0.28 2.18
N ARG A 57 7.85 -0.19 3.42
CA ARG A 57 8.30 0.62 4.56
C ARG A 57 9.11 -0.23 5.53
N VAL A 58 9.93 0.45 6.33
CA VAL A 58 10.56 -0.14 7.52
C VAL A 58 9.86 0.44 8.75
N GLU A 59 9.09 -0.40 9.44
CA GLU A 59 8.22 0.01 10.53
C GLU A 59 8.79 -0.34 11.91
N PRO A 60 8.46 0.43 12.97
CA PRO A 60 8.76 0.02 14.33
C PRO A 60 8.06 -1.30 14.68
N TYR A 61 8.80 -2.24 15.24
CA TYR A 61 8.27 -3.50 15.75
C TYR A 61 9.16 -4.05 16.86
N ALA A 62 8.69 -3.98 18.10
CA ALA A 62 9.48 -4.22 19.31
C ALA A 62 10.10 -5.64 19.36
N ASN A 63 9.41 -6.63 18.80
CA ASN A 63 9.85 -8.02 18.82
C ASN A 63 10.81 -8.39 17.67
N ALA A 64 11.04 -7.49 16.71
CA ALA A 64 11.97 -7.75 15.61
C ALA A 64 13.42 -7.42 16.03
N PRO A 65 14.43 -8.11 15.45
CA PRO A 65 15.83 -7.71 15.62
C PRO A 65 16.03 -6.24 15.21
N GLY A 66 16.59 -5.44 16.12
CA GLY A 66 16.76 -4.00 15.90
C GLY A 66 15.48 -3.16 16.05
N GLY A 67 14.38 -3.74 16.56
CA GLY A 67 13.14 -3.04 16.86
C GLY A 67 12.37 -2.58 15.62
N ARG A 68 12.65 -3.16 14.45
CA ARG A 68 12.03 -2.78 13.17
C ARG A 68 11.78 -3.98 12.26
N ARG A 69 10.71 -3.92 11.47
CA ARG A 69 10.38 -4.93 10.45
C ARG A 69 10.29 -4.30 9.06
N LEU A 70 10.69 -5.04 8.04
CA LEU A 70 10.45 -4.68 6.64
C LEU A 70 9.03 -5.13 6.27
N VAL A 71 8.25 -4.24 5.65
CA VAL A 71 6.90 -4.55 5.20
C VAL A 71 6.68 -4.11 3.75
N GLN A 72 5.80 -4.82 3.05
CA GLN A 72 5.31 -4.47 1.73
C GLN A 72 3.77 -4.45 1.74
N TYR A 73 3.22 -3.34 1.27
CA TYR A 73 1.80 -3.08 1.11
C TYR A 73 1.33 -3.46 -0.29
N PHE A 74 0.14 -4.05 -0.32
CA PHE A 74 -0.59 -4.50 -1.50
C PHE A 74 -2.05 -4.03 -1.42
N ASP A 75 -2.85 -4.36 -2.43
CA ASP A 75 -4.23 -3.89 -2.58
C ASP A 75 -5.09 -4.11 -1.32
N ARG A 76 -5.04 -5.30 -0.72
CA ARG A 76 -5.87 -5.65 0.46
C ARG A 76 -5.08 -6.28 1.59
N GLY A 77 -3.76 -6.13 1.59
CA GLY A 77 -2.90 -6.84 2.52
C GLY A 77 -1.51 -6.26 2.67
N ARG A 78 -0.80 -6.79 3.67
CA ARG A 78 0.61 -6.48 3.94
C ARG A 78 1.37 -7.78 4.11
N MET A 79 2.57 -7.85 3.54
CA MET A 79 3.55 -8.87 3.88
C MET A 79 4.57 -8.27 4.85
N GLU A 80 4.97 -9.06 5.84
CA GLU A 80 5.94 -8.67 6.86
C GLU A 80 7.09 -9.67 6.86
N LEU A 81 8.31 -9.15 6.89
CA LEU A 81 9.49 -9.98 6.96
C LEU A 81 9.89 -10.14 8.42
N GLN A 82 9.68 -11.34 8.96
CA GLN A 82 10.20 -11.70 10.28
C GLN A 82 11.60 -12.28 10.14
N SER A 83 12.54 -11.68 10.86
CA SER A 83 13.85 -12.27 11.07
C SER A 83 13.79 -13.08 12.36
N ARG A 84 13.55 -14.40 12.26
CA ARG A 84 13.70 -15.29 13.41
C ARG A 84 15.16 -15.29 13.81
N GLY A 85 15.46 -15.08 15.09
CA GLY A 85 16.82 -15.03 15.63
C GLY A 85 17.62 -16.29 15.27
N GLY A 86 18.39 -16.20 14.19
CA GLY A 86 19.13 -17.29 13.58
C GLY A 86 19.53 -16.88 12.16
N ALA A 87 20.79 -17.12 11.78
CA ALA A 87 21.33 -16.69 10.49
C ALA A 87 20.73 -17.53 9.34
N GLY A 88 19.53 -17.21 8.87
CA GLY A 88 19.05 -17.74 7.58
C GLY A 88 17.54 -17.75 7.32
N ASN A 89 16.68 -17.94 8.33
CA ASN A 89 15.25 -18.06 8.08
C ASN A 89 14.56 -16.70 8.20
N GLN A 90 14.40 -16.04 7.05
CA GLN A 90 13.48 -14.92 6.91
C GLN A 90 12.11 -15.46 6.52
N ASP A 91 11.19 -15.45 7.48
CA ASP A 91 9.83 -15.91 7.25
C ASP A 91 8.97 -14.73 6.83
N VAL A 92 8.23 -14.89 5.73
CA VAL A 92 7.22 -13.91 5.31
C VAL A 92 5.90 -14.28 5.97
N THR A 93 5.32 -13.35 6.71
CA THR A 93 3.97 -13.49 7.26
C THR A 93 3.00 -12.56 6.55
N GLN A 94 1.73 -12.97 6.51
CA GLN A 94 0.65 -12.04 6.20
C GLN A 94 0.43 -11.17 7.44
N GLY A 95 0.62 -9.86 7.29
CA GLY A 95 0.45 -8.89 8.36
C GLY A 95 -1.01 -8.68 8.74
N LEU A 96 -1.22 -7.93 9.82
CA LEU A 96 -2.55 -7.68 10.39
C LEU A 96 -3.26 -6.46 9.78
N LEU A 97 -2.88 -6.01 8.59
CA LEU A 97 -3.32 -4.71 8.04
C LEU A 97 -4.85 -4.53 8.06
N ALA A 98 -5.61 -5.54 7.63
CA ALA A 98 -7.08 -5.46 7.65
C ALA A 98 -7.61 -5.26 9.07
N TRP A 99 -7.07 -5.97 10.06
CA TRP A 99 -7.44 -5.80 11.46
C TRP A 99 -7.04 -4.43 12.00
N GLU A 100 -5.84 -3.94 11.66
CA GLU A 100 -5.36 -2.61 12.07
C GLU A 100 -6.27 -1.50 11.51
N MET A 101 -6.69 -1.63 10.26
CA MET A 101 -7.59 -0.71 9.57
C MET A 101 -9.00 -0.73 10.15
N THR A 102 -9.55 -1.91 10.51
CA THR A 102 -10.90 -2.01 11.08
C THR A 102 -10.96 -1.60 12.55
N THR A 103 -9.90 -1.79 13.32
CA THR A 103 -9.89 -1.49 14.76
C THR A 103 -9.25 -0.14 15.10
N GLY A 104 -8.55 0.49 14.16
CA GLY A 104 -7.71 1.65 14.40
C GLY A 104 -6.52 1.35 15.31
N GLN A 105 -6.14 0.07 15.50
CA GLN A 105 -5.02 -0.34 16.35
C GLN A 105 -3.84 -0.76 15.47
N VAL A 106 -2.73 -0.04 15.50
CA VAL A 106 -1.53 -0.40 14.76
C VAL A 106 -0.66 -1.33 15.60
N ALA A 107 -0.24 -2.48 15.05
CA ALA A 107 0.65 -3.41 15.73
C ALA A 107 2.10 -2.91 15.69
N LEU A 108 2.69 -2.73 16.87
CA LEU A 108 4.07 -2.32 17.09
C LEU A 108 4.90 -3.44 17.75
N GLY A 109 4.33 -4.64 17.91
CA GLY A 109 4.95 -5.82 18.50
C GLY A 109 3.91 -6.95 18.60
N ASP A 110 4.30 -8.12 19.10
CA ASP A 110 3.42 -9.29 19.21
C ASP A 110 2.21 -9.04 20.13
N ALA A 111 2.42 -8.28 21.21
CA ALA A 111 1.39 -7.90 22.18
C ALA A 111 1.34 -6.38 22.43
N LEU A 112 1.94 -5.59 21.52
CA LEU A 112 2.02 -4.14 21.64
C LEU A 112 1.27 -3.50 20.48
N THR A 113 0.22 -2.76 20.81
CA THR A 113 -0.56 -1.98 19.83
C THR A 113 -0.63 -0.53 20.25
N ARG A 114 -0.90 0.34 19.28
CA ARG A 114 -1.15 1.76 19.53
C ARG A 114 -2.38 2.21 18.75
N PRO A 115 -3.31 2.94 19.38
CA PRO A 115 -4.42 3.55 18.66
C PRO A 115 -3.91 4.58 17.65
N LEU A 116 -4.47 4.55 16.45
CA LEU A 116 -4.35 5.58 15.42
C LEU A 116 -5.76 6.08 15.11
N ALA A 117 -5.88 7.37 14.77
CA ALA A 117 -7.15 7.85 14.23
C ALA A 117 -7.54 7.01 13.01
N PRO A 118 -8.80 6.56 12.90
CA PRO A 118 -9.29 5.85 11.73
C PRO A 118 -8.91 6.55 10.43
N PRO A 119 -8.37 5.84 9.43
CA PRO A 119 -8.23 6.42 8.11
C PRO A 119 -9.63 6.66 7.51
N VAL A 120 -9.93 7.90 7.11
CA VAL A 120 -11.18 8.19 6.38
C VAL A 120 -11.04 7.70 4.94
N MET A 121 -11.10 6.39 4.75
CA MET A 121 -10.92 5.70 3.47
C MET A 121 -12.04 4.70 3.26
N SER A 122 -12.79 4.86 2.17
CA SER A 122 -13.88 3.96 1.78
C SER A 122 -13.35 2.54 1.56
N ILE A 123 -14.11 1.54 2.02
CA ILE A 123 -13.71 0.12 1.93
C ILE A 123 -13.52 -0.37 0.50
N ASP A 124 -14.16 0.30 -0.46
CA ASP A 124 -14.14 -0.01 -1.90
C ASP A 124 -12.99 0.66 -2.67
N GLY A 125 -12.12 1.40 -1.99
CA GLY A 125 -11.00 2.08 -2.63
C GLY A 125 -11.27 3.53 -3.07
N GLY A 126 -12.35 4.14 -2.59
CA GLY A 126 -12.55 5.60 -2.66
C GLY A 126 -13.73 6.03 -3.53
N ASP A 127 -14.82 5.26 -3.58
CA ASP A 127 -16.07 5.75 -4.15
C ASP A 127 -16.55 6.99 -3.36
N PRO A 128 -17.00 8.07 -4.05
CA PRO A 128 -17.56 9.26 -3.42
C PRO A 128 -18.92 9.02 -2.73
N ASP A 129 -19.54 7.84 -2.85
CA ASP A 129 -20.80 7.51 -2.17
C ASP A 129 -20.65 7.52 -0.63
N PRO A 130 -21.33 8.44 0.08
CA PRO A 130 -21.27 8.54 1.54
C PRO A 130 -21.89 7.33 2.27
N GLY A 131 -22.59 6.43 1.57
CA GLY A 131 -23.12 5.18 2.11
C GLY A 131 -22.09 4.06 2.23
N VAL A 132 -20.90 4.21 1.64
CA VAL A 132 -19.85 3.19 1.68
C VAL A 132 -19.14 3.24 3.05
N PRO A 133 -19.07 2.11 3.79
CA PRO A 133 -18.34 2.06 5.05
C PRO A 133 -16.86 2.42 4.87
N THR A 134 -16.30 3.16 5.83
CA THR A 134 -14.85 3.42 5.88
C THR A 134 -14.13 2.36 6.69
N TYR A 135 -12.82 2.25 6.45
CA TYR A 135 -11.93 1.52 7.35
C TYR A 135 -11.78 2.29 8.67
N ALA A 136 -12.52 1.83 9.69
CA ALA A 136 -12.75 2.46 10.99
C ALA A 136 -13.50 3.80 10.95
#